data_AF-A0A933NAC0-F1
#
_entry.id   AF-A0A933NAC0-F1
#
_cell.length_a   1.000
_cell.length_b   1.000
_cell.length_c   1.000
_cell.angle_alpha   90.00
_cell.angle_beta   90.00
_cell.angle_gamma   90.00
#
_symmetry.space_group_name_H-M   'P 1'
#
loop_
_entity.id
_entity.type
_entity.pdbx_description
1 polymer ?
#
loop_
_entity_poly.entity_id
_entity_poly.type
_entity_poly.pdbx_seq_one_letter_code
_entity_poly.pdbx_strand_id
1 'polypeptide(L)'
;MSTHETISWPWPGTTVVVDNLGVVDWSRVEIGDSALDLAILTRGASQPFGSHSGLRQVLECHSKAGGPHVTERDVYAHEVTESR
;
A
#
# COMPACT_ATOMS: atom_id res chain seq x y z
N MET A 1 2.83 -24.01 -12.04
CA MET A 1 1.50 -23.47 -12.42
C MET A 1 1.58 -21.97 -12.24
N SER A 2 1.57 -21.20 -13.32
CA SER A 2 1.51 -19.73 -13.22
C SER A 2 0.06 -19.35 -12.97
N THR A 3 -0.23 -18.73 -11.84
CA THR A 3 -1.55 -18.18 -11.53
C THR A 3 -1.70 -16.87 -12.29
N HIS A 4 -2.46 -16.89 -13.37
CA HIS A 4 -2.84 -15.67 -14.08
C HIS A 4 -3.87 -14.91 -13.24
N GLU A 5 -3.47 -13.75 -12.73
CA GLU A 5 -4.36 -12.87 -11.98
C GLU A 5 -4.74 -11.66 -12.86
N THR A 6 -6.03 -11.53 -13.15
CA THR A 6 -6.55 -10.44 -13.99
C THR A 6 -6.85 -9.23 -13.11
N ILE A 7 -6.04 -8.18 -13.22
CA ILE A 7 -6.28 -6.90 -12.54
C ILE A 7 -7.09 -5.99 -13.47
N SER A 8 -8.25 -5.52 -13.01
CA SER A 8 -9.08 -4.56 -13.73
C SER A 8 -8.60 -3.13 -13.46
N TRP A 9 -8.13 -2.46 -14.51
CA TRP A 9 -7.73 -1.04 -14.47
C TRP A 9 -8.86 -0.14 -15.00
N PRO A 10 -8.92 1.14 -14.60
CA PRO A 10 -10.06 2.03 -14.88
C PRO A 10 -10.17 2.51 -16.33
N TRP A 11 -9.32 2.06 -17.25
CA TRP A 11 -9.38 2.43 -18.66
C TRP A 11 -10.23 1.42 -19.44
N PRO A 12 -11.39 1.81 -20.00
CA PRO A 12 -12.25 0.87 -20.72
C PRO A 12 -11.54 0.32 -21.97
N GLY A 13 -11.55 -1.01 -22.11
CA GLY A 13 -11.06 -1.72 -23.29
C GLY A 13 -9.63 -2.25 -23.23
N THR A 14 -8.92 -2.13 -22.10
CA THR A 14 -7.56 -2.69 -21.96
C THR A 14 -7.56 -3.91 -21.05
N THR A 15 -7.35 -5.10 -21.63
CA THR A 15 -6.98 -6.29 -20.86
C THR A 15 -5.46 -6.27 -20.68
N VAL A 16 -4.99 -6.02 -19.47
CA VAL A 16 -3.56 -6.14 -19.13
C VAL A 16 -3.31 -7.58 -18.71
N VAL A 17 -2.54 -8.31 -19.51
CA VAL A 17 -1.96 -9.60 -19.10
C VAL A 17 -0.67 -9.28 -18.36
N VAL A 18 -0.66 -9.50 -17.04
CA VAL A 18 0.52 -9.28 -16.21
C VAL A 18 1.28 -10.59 -16.12
N ASP A 19 2.23 -10.80 -17.03
CA ASP A 19 3.07 -12.01 -17.01
C ASP A 19 4.15 -11.97 -15.92
N ASN A 20 4.50 -10.76 -15.45
CA ASN A 20 5.46 -10.54 -14.36
C ASN A 20 4.97 -9.42 -13.44
N LEU A 21 4.40 -9.78 -12.29
CA LEU A 21 4.09 -8.82 -11.22
C LEU A 21 5.38 -8.42 -10.50
N GLY A 22 5.61 -7.12 -10.35
CA GLY A 22 6.78 -6.60 -9.65
C GLY A 22 6.50 -5.23 -9.05
N VAL A 23 7.25 -4.89 -8.01
CA VAL A 23 7.32 -3.54 -7.47
C VAL A 23 8.27 -2.74 -8.38
N VAL A 24 7.92 -1.50 -8.68
CA VAL A 24 8.68 -0.58 -9.54
C VAL A 24 8.95 0.73 -8.79
N ASP A 25 9.73 1.63 -9.39
CA ASP A 25 10.14 2.91 -8.77
C ASP A 25 10.87 2.73 -7.43
N TRP A 26 11.93 1.93 -7.44
CA TRP A 26 12.76 1.66 -6.25
C TRP A 26 13.70 2.80 -5.87
N SER A 27 13.58 3.98 -6.50
CA SER A 27 14.55 5.07 -6.42
C SER A 27 14.72 5.64 -5.01
N ARG A 28 13.71 5.44 -4.15
CA ARG A 28 13.67 5.90 -2.76
C ARG A 28 13.68 4.78 -1.72
N VAL A 29 14.04 3.55 -2.11
CA VAL A 29 14.08 2.45 -1.14
C VAL A 29 15.26 2.59 -0.21
N GLU A 30 14.96 2.55 1.09
CA GLU A 30 15.92 2.63 2.18
C GLU A 30 15.50 1.71 3.33
N ILE A 31 16.44 1.40 4.23
CA ILE A 31 16.10 0.76 5.51
C ILE A 31 15.45 1.83 6.38
N GLY A 32 14.20 1.60 6.80
CA GLY A 32 13.44 2.60 7.53
C GLY A 32 12.31 2.02 8.37
N ASP A 33 11.50 2.92 8.91
CA ASP A 33 10.31 2.56 9.66
C ASP A 33 9.20 2.11 8.69
N SER A 34 8.73 0.88 8.86
CA SER A 34 7.68 0.31 8.00
C SER A 34 6.36 1.10 8.09
N ALA A 35 6.16 1.88 9.15
CA ALA A 35 5.01 2.79 9.27
C ALA A 35 5.01 3.90 8.22
N LEU A 36 6.18 4.29 7.68
CA LEU A 36 6.29 5.31 6.64
C LEU A 36 5.69 4.81 5.31
N ASP A 37 6.01 3.58 4.91
CA ASP A 37 5.44 2.97 3.69
C ASP A 37 3.92 2.90 3.79
N LEU A 38 3.39 2.53 4.96
CA LEU A 38 1.96 2.46 5.22
C LEU A 38 1.32 3.85 5.22
N ALA A 39 2.01 4.87 5.75
CA ALA A 39 1.57 6.26 5.69
C ALA A 39 1.54 6.79 4.25
N ILE A 40 2.46 6.35 3.38
CA ILE A 40 2.43 6.69 1.95
C ILE A 40 1.19 6.06 1.28
N LEU A 41 0.84 4.82 1.60
CA LEU A 41 -0.35 4.15 1.06
C LEU A 41 -1.66 4.81 1.47
N THR A 42 -1.69 5.48 2.62
CA THR A 42 -2.89 6.15 3.16
C THR A 42 -2.90 7.67 2.94
N ARG A 43 -1.77 8.27 2.53
CA ARG A 43 -1.60 9.73 2.41
C ARG A 43 -2.61 10.34 1.45
N GLY A 44 -3.26 11.42 1.90
CA GLY A 44 -4.17 12.23 1.08
C GLY A 44 -5.55 11.60 0.85
N ALA A 45 -5.81 10.41 1.39
CA ALA A 45 -7.13 9.80 1.39
C ALA A 45 -7.76 9.93 2.79
N SER A 46 -8.89 10.63 2.91
CA SER A 46 -9.71 10.58 4.13
C SER A 46 -10.25 9.17 4.41
N GLN A 47 -10.24 8.30 3.40
CA GLN A 47 -10.62 6.89 3.44
C GLN A 47 -9.70 6.10 2.49
N PRO A 48 -8.61 5.49 3.00
CA PRO A 48 -7.80 4.57 2.19
C PRO A 48 -8.70 3.48 1.59
N PHE A 49 -8.52 3.16 0.31
CA PHE A 49 -9.37 2.20 -0.42
C PHE A 49 -10.87 2.54 -0.49
N GLY A 50 -11.27 3.80 -0.21
CA GLY A 50 -12.67 4.21 -0.19
C GLY A 50 -13.48 3.58 0.96
N SER A 51 -12.80 3.08 1.99
CA SER A 51 -13.41 2.45 3.17
C SER A 51 -13.10 3.24 4.43
N HIS A 52 -14.11 3.41 5.30
CA HIS A 52 -13.92 3.96 6.66
C HIS A 52 -12.95 3.13 7.52
N SER A 53 -12.72 1.86 7.17
CA SER A 53 -11.76 0.98 7.86
C SER A 53 -10.51 0.68 7.03
N GLY A 54 -10.24 1.47 5.98
CA GLY A 54 -9.14 1.24 5.03
C GLY A 54 -7.78 1.06 5.69
N LEU A 55 -7.40 1.95 6.61
CA LEU A 55 -6.14 1.85 7.36
C LEU A 55 -6.06 0.54 8.17
N ARG A 56 -7.14 0.15 8.85
CA ARG A 56 -7.17 -1.10 9.63
C ARG A 56 -6.99 -2.33 8.74
N GLN A 57 -7.61 -2.34 7.55
CA GLN A 57 -7.45 -3.44 6.59
C GLN A 57 -6.01 -3.53 6.07
N VAL A 58 -5.37 -2.39 5.80
CA VAL A 58 -3.94 -2.34 5.43
C VAL A 58 -3.06 -2.93 6.52
N LEU A 59 -3.26 -2.52 7.77
CA LEU A 59 -2.49 -3.03 8.90
C LEU A 59 -2.68 -4.54 9.09
N GLU A 60 -3.91 -5.04 8.90
CA GLU A 60 -4.20 -6.47 8.95
C GLU A 60 -3.47 -7.24 7.83
N CYS A 61 -3.51 -6.73 6.60
CA CYS A 61 -2.79 -7.33 5.47
C CYS A 61 -1.26 -7.30 5.68
N HIS A 62 -0.72 -6.19 6.18
CA HIS A 62 0.70 -6.04 6.50
C HIS A 62 1.15 -7.08 7.55
N SER A 63 0.38 -7.22 8.63
CA SER A 63 0.62 -8.22 9.66
C SER A 63 0.55 -9.66 9.11
N LYS A 64 -0.47 -9.98 8.30
CA LYS A 64 -0.60 -11.29 7.64
C LYS A 64 0.54 -11.60 6.68
N ALA A 65 1.14 -10.60 6.07
CA ALA A 65 2.31 -10.74 5.20
C ALA A 65 3.63 -10.95 5.97
N GLY A 66 3.60 -10.97 7.32
CA GLY A 66 4.79 -11.11 8.16
C GLY A 66 5.53 -9.79 8.41
N GLY A 67 4.89 -8.66 8.13
CA GLY A 67 5.42 -7.34 8.46
C GLY A 67 5.55 -7.13 9.98
N PRO A 68 6.41 -6.18 10.41
CA PRO A 68 6.52 -5.82 11.82
C PRO A 68 5.20 -5.28 12.39
N HIS A 69 5.09 -5.29 13.70
CA HIS A 69 3.93 -4.72 14.37
C HIS A 69 3.90 -3.19 14.20
N VAL A 70 2.89 -2.68 13.50
CA VAL A 70 2.64 -1.25 13.28
C VAL A 70 1.24 -0.90 13.78
N THR A 71 1.10 0.23 14.47
CA THR A 71 -0.19 0.77 14.91
C THR A 71 -0.67 1.90 14.03
N GLU A 72 -1.97 2.21 14.09
CA GLU A 72 -2.52 3.41 13.42
C GLU A 72 -1.80 4.69 13.85
N ARG A 73 -1.39 4.79 15.12
CA ARG A 73 -0.66 5.95 15.65
C ARG A 73 0.71 6.12 14.98
N ASP A 74 1.42 5.03 14.73
CA ASP A 74 2.73 5.07 14.08
C ASP A 74 2.60 5.57 12.64
N VAL A 75 1.56 5.12 11.93
CA VAL A 75 1.23 5.60 10.59
C VAL A 75 0.89 7.09 10.59
N TYR A 76 0.00 7.53 11.48
CA TYR A 76 -0.36 8.94 11.58
C TYR A 76 0.82 9.85 11.90
N ALA A 77 1.81 9.38 12.69
CA ALA A 77 3.00 10.15 12.99
C ALA A 77 3.78 10.52 11.72
N HIS A 78 3.91 9.59 10.76
CA HIS A 78 4.59 9.81 9.48
C HIS A 78 3.77 10.65 8.50
N GLU A 79 2.43 10.58 8.57
CA GLU A 79 1.57 11.45 7.74
C GLU A 79 1.79 12.94 8.05
N VAL A 80 1.96 13.31 9.33
CA VAL A 80 2.14 14.71 9.73
C VAL A 80 3.57 15.24 9.57
N THR A 81 4.60 14.39 9.66
CA THR A 81 6.00 14.83 9.56
C THR A 81 6.47 15.04 8.11
N GLU A 82 5.90 14.29 7.17
CA GLU A 82 6.29 14.30 5.75
C GLU A 82 5.34 15.13 4.86
N SER A 83 4.44 15.93 5.45
CA SER A 83 3.49 16.82 4.77
C SER A 83 4.09 18.18 4.35
N ARG A 84 5.33 18.21 3.87
CA ARG A 84 5.99 19.45 3.39
C ARG A 84 6.10 19.51 1.87
#